data_AF-A0A7Y2G7D0-F1
#
_entry.id   AF-A0A7Y2G7D0-F1
#
_cell.length_a   1.000
_cell.length_b   1.000
_cell.length_c   1.000
_cell.angle_alpha   90.00
_cell.angle_beta   90.00
_cell.angle_gamma   90.00
#
_symmetry.space_group_name_H-M   'P 1'
#
loop_
_entity.id
_entity.type
_entity.pdbx_description
1 polymer ?
#
loop_
_entity_poly.entity_id
_entity_poly.type
_entity_poly.pdbx_seq_one_letter_code
_entity_poly.pdbx_strand_id
1 'polypeptide(L)'
;AAQGGRPFPVQPGEVGVFLLYFFPGYFLYAALLGAIGSVCTTERDAQPFLTPISLMLVLPILLGIAIAQNPDHGVARALSFVPFLTPSLMMFRYTIQPVSAAEIAATWTTLVASTVAMFWVASRVFRTGILMTGKRPTLPEIARWIGAGS
;
A
#
# COMPACT_ATOMS: atom_id res chain seq x y z
N ALA A 1 30.06 -12.58 -32.93
CA ALA A 1 30.12 -11.46 -31.98
C ALA A 1 28.99 -11.64 -30.98
N ALA A 2 29.32 -11.97 -29.73
CA ALA A 2 28.41 -12.53 -28.74
C ALA A 2 27.44 -11.49 -28.18
N GLN A 3 26.14 -11.67 -28.45
CA GLN A 3 25.06 -11.06 -27.67
C GLN A 3 24.95 -11.79 -26.32
N GLY A 4 25.88 -11.52 -25.40
CA GLY A 4 25.82 -11.95 -24.00
C GLY A 4 25.03 -10.95 -23.14
N GLY A 5 23.96 -10.37 -23.68
CA GLY A 5 23.11 -9.41 -22.98
C GLY A 5 22.21 -10.17 -22.01
N ARG A 6 22.19 -9.76 -20.74
CA ARG A 6 21.32 -10.35 -19.72
C ARG A 6 19.87 -10.36 -20.23
N PRO A 7 19.12 -11.47 -20.10
CA PRO A 7 17.74 -11.58 -20.61
C PRO A 7 16.77 -10.58 -19.94
N PHE A 8 17.17 -9.97 -18.82
CA PHE A 8 16.49 -8.86 -18.17
C PHE A 8 17.52 -7.80 -17.75
N PRO A 9 17.37 -6.53 -18.15
CA PRO A 9 18.23 -5.45 -17.69
C PRO A 9 17.85 -5.03 -16.27
N VAL A 10 17.91 -5.94 -15.29
CA VAL A 10 17.70 -5.58 -13.88
C VAL A 10 18.96 -4.93 -13.33
N GLN A 11 18.87 -3.65 -13.01
CA GLN A 11 19.99 -2.90 -12.43
C GLN A 11 20.05 -3.19 -10.92
N PRO A 12 21.24 -3.35 -10.30
CA PRO A 12 21.35 -3.59 -8.86
C PRO A 12 20.59 -2.57 -7.98
N GLY A 13 20.44 -1.33 -8.45
CA GLY A 13 19.67 -0.28 -7.77
C GLY A 13 18.16 -0.55 -7.71
N GLU A 14 17.60 -1.25 -8.69
CA GLU A 14 16.16 -1.57 -8.74
C GLU A 14 15.76 -2.55 -7.64
N VAL A 15 16.62 -3.52 -7.33
CA VAL A 15 16.38 -4.46 -6.22
C VAL A 15 16.38 -3.73 -4.88
N GLY A 16 17.30 -2.78 -4.69
CA GLY A 16 17.36 -1.96 -3.49
C GLY A 16 16.10 -1.11 -3.30
N VAL A 17 15.66 -0.43 -4.36
CA VAL A 17 14.42 0.36 -4.35
C VAL A 17 13.20 -0.54 -4.14
N PHE A 18 13.14 -1.69 -4.80
CA PHE A 18 12.08 -2.67 -4.59
C PHE A 18 11.94 -3.05 -3.11
N LEU A 19 13.03 -3.48 -2.47
CA LEU A 19 13.00 -3.88 -1.05
C LEU A 19 12.62 -2.70 -0.15
N LEU A 20 13.13 -1.50 -0.44
CA LEU A 20 12.85 -0.27 0.31
C LEU A 20 11.34 0.03 0.39
N TYR A 21 10.60 -0.19 -0.70
CA TYR A 21 9.15 0.01 -0.77
C TYR A 21 8.35 -1.23 -0.38
N PHE A 22 8.87 -2.42 -0.66
CA PHE A 22 8.21 -3.70 -0.43
C PHE A 22 7.89 -3.90 1.05
N PHE A 23 8.86 -3.71 1.95
CA PHE A 23 8.65 -3.96 3.37
C PHE A 23 7.57 -3.07 4.00
N PRO A 24 7.66 -1.73 3.93
CA PRO A 24 6.61 -0.87 4.51
C PRO A 24 5.27 -1.06 3.78
N GLY A 25 5.26 -1.27 2.46
CA GLY A 25 4.04 -1.59 1.72
C GLY A 25 3.40 -2.90 2.19
N TYR A 26 4.19 -3.96 2.35
CA TYR A 26 3.73 -5.25 2.87
C TYR A 26 3.13 -5.09 4.28
N PHE A 27 3.82 -4.38 5.16
CA PHE A 27 3.34 -4.16 6.52
C PHE A 27 2.07 -3.30 6.56
N LEU A 28 1.93 -2.31 5.67
CA LEU A 28 0.70 -1.51 5.54
C LEU A 28 -0.50 -2.40 5.21
N TYR A 29 -0.37 -3.28 4.22
CA TYR A 29 -1.44 -4.23 3.85
C TYR A 29 -1.67 -5.28 4.93
N ALA A 30 -0.62 -5.78 5.57
CA ALA A 30 -0.74 -6.75 6.67
C ALA A 30 -1.49 -6.15 7.87
N ALA A 31 -1.20 -4.91 8.25
CA ALA A 31 -1.90 -4.20 9.31
C ALA A 31 -3.38 -3.97 8.97
N LEU A 32 -3.67 -3.57 7.73
CA LEU A 32 -5.05 -3.38 7.25
C LEU A 32 -5.85 -4.69 7.29
N LEU A 33 -5.30 -5.76 6.72
CA LEU A 33 -5.94 -7.08 6.71
C LEU A 33 -6.07 -7.64 8.12
N GLY A 34 -5.08 -7.44 8.99
CA GLY A 34 -5.15 -7.81 10.41
C GLY A 34 -6.27 -7.08 11.15
N ALA A 35 -6.47 -5.79 10.89
CA ALA A 35 -7.57 -5.03 11.47
C ALA A 35 -8.93 -5.58 11.03
N ILE A 36 -9.11 -5.87 9.73
CA ILE A 36 -10.35 -6.43 9.20
C ILE A 36 -10.59 -7.85 9.74
N GLY A 37 -9.57 -8.69 9.73
CA GLY A 37 -9.65 -10.05 10.28
C GLY A 37 -10.02 -10.08 11.76
N SER A 38 -9.67 -9.03 12.52
CA SER A 38 -10.05 -8.93 13.94
C SER A 38 -11.53 -8.61 14.18
N VAL A 39 -12.23 -8.03 13.20
CA VAL A 39 -13.65 -7.64 13.32
C VAL A 39 -14.60 -8.56 12.54
N CYS A 40 -14.09 -9.32 11.57
CA CYS A 40 -14.87 -10.24 10.77
C CYS A 40 -14.87 -11.64 11.42
N THR A 41 -16.06 -12.16 11.72
CA THR A 41 -16.23 -13.50 12.30
C THR A 41 -16.45 -14.58 11.25
N THR A 42 -16.87 -14.20 10.03
CA THR A 42 -17.09 -15.12 8.90
C THR A 42 -16.47 -14.58 7.61
N GLU A 43 -16.20 -15.46 6.64
CA GLU A 43 -15.70 -15.07 5.32
C GLU A 43 -16.67 -14.11 4.60
N ARG A 44 -17.98 -14.31 4.77
CA ARG A 44 -19.02 -13.45 4.20
C ARG A 44 -18.94 -12.01 4.73
N ASP A 45 -18.51 -11.83 5.97
CA ASP A 45 -18.33 -10.49 6.57
C ASP A 45 -17.08 -9.77 6.07
N ALA A 46 -16.04 -10.52 5.70
CA ALA A 46 -14.80 -9.99 5.14
C ALA A 46 -14.95 -9.58 3.66
N GLN A 47 -15.80 -10.28 2.91
CA GLN A 47 -15.95 -10.12 1.46
C GLN A 47 -16.10 -8.64 0.99
N PRO A 48 -16.93 -7.79 1.63
CA PRO A 48 -17.09 -6.40 1.20
C PRO A 48 -15.82 -5.55 1.37
N PHE A 49 -14.91 -5.94 2.26
CA PHE A 49 -13.64 -5.25 2.48
C PHE A 49 -12.53 -5.75 1.55
N LEU A 50 -12.56 -7.03 1.19
CA LEU A 50 -11.57 -7.60 0.28
C LEU A 50 -11.66 -7.02 -1.13
N THR A 51 -12.86 -6.69 -1.61
CA THR A 51 -13.07 -6.08 -2.93
C THR A 51 -12.30 -4.76 -3.12
N PRO A 52 -12.47 -3.72 -2.27
CA PRO A 52 -11.71 -2.47 -2.42
C PRO A 52 -10.21 -2.65 -2.19
N ILE A 53 -9.77 -3.57 -1.32
CA ILE A 53 -8.34 -3.87 -1.13
C ILE A 53 -7.74 -4.45 -2.40
N SER A 54 -8.45 -5.37 -3.03
CA SER A 54 -8.05 -5.97 -4.30
C SER A 54 -7.96 -4.90 -5.39
N LEU A 55 -8.91 -3.96 -5.42
CA LEU A 55 -8.85 -2.83 -6.34
C LEU A 55 -7.60 -1.98 -6.12
N MET A 56 -7.22 -1.69 -4.88
CA MET A 56 -5.99 -0.94 -4.58
C MET A 56 -4.73 -1.67 -5.07
N LEU A 57 -4.71 -3.00 -5.05
CA LEU A 57 -3.58 -3.80 -5.55
C LEU A 57 -3.53 -3.85 -7.08
N VAL A 58 -4.69 -3.88 -7.74
CA VAL A 58 -4.80 -3.95 -9.21
C VAL A 58 -4.65 -2.58 -9.86
N LEU A 59 -5.08 -1.50 -9.20
CA LEU A 59 -5.07 -0.15 -9.76
C LEU A 59 -3.69 0.31 -10.28
N PRO A 60 -2.57 0.09 -9.57
CA PRO A 60 -1.23 0.40 -10.08
C PRO A 60 -0.89 -0.31 -11.39
N ILE A 61 -1.36 -1.55 -11.56
CA ILE A 61 -1.15 -2.33 -12.79
C ILE A 61 -1.94 -1.69 -13.94
N LEU A 62 -3.19 -1.31 -13.70
CA LEU A 62 -4.02 -0.62 -14.70
C LEU A 62 -3.43 0.73 -15.11
N LEU A 63 -2.92 1.47 -14.14
CA LEU A 63 -2.27 2.76 -14.36
C LEU A 63 -0.86 2.62 -14.96
N GLY A 64 -0.26 1.43 -14.90
CA GLY A 64 1.10 1.18 -15.38
C GLY A 64 1.31 1.58 -16.83
N ILE A 65 0.32 1.34 -17.70
CA ILE A 65 0.39 1.74 -19.13
C ILE A 65 0.42 3.27 -19.27
N ALA A 66 -0.47 3.98 -18.57
CA ALA A 66 -0.53 5.43 -18.62
C ALA A 66 0.73 6.08 -18.03
N ILE A 67 1.28 5.49 -16.96
CA ILE A 67 2.51 5.95 -16.32
C ILE A 67 3.73 5.64 -17.20
N ALA A 68 3.74 4.51 -17.92
CA ALA A 68 4.80 4.18 -18.87
C ALA A 68 4.95 5.21 -19.99
N GLN A 69 3.84 5.80 -20.44
CA GLN A 69 3.87 6.84 -21.46
C GLN A 69 4.48 8.15 -20.96
N ASN A 70 4.18 8.57 -19.72
CA ASN A 70 4.71 9.79 -19.12
C ASN A 70 4.93 9.59 -17.60
N PRO A 71 6.07 9.03 -17.17
CA PRO A 71 6.24 8.65 -15.76
C PRO A 71 6.39 9.85 -14.81
N ASP A 72 6.64 11.04 -15.36
CA ASP A 72 6.88 12.28 -14.63
C ASP A 72 5.73 13.28 -14.64
N HIS A 73 4.61 12.94 -15.28
CA HIS A 73 3.46 13.85 -15.28
C HIS A 73 2.91 14.03 -13.85
N GLY A 74 2.34 15.21 -13.57
CA GLY A 74 1.92 15.60 -12.22
C GLY A 74 0.97 14.60 -11.54
N VAL A 75 0.12 13.91 -12.30
CA VAL A 75 -0.79 12.89 -11.75
C VAL A 75 -0.04 11.61 -11.35
N ALA A 76 0.92 11.11 -12.14
CA ALA A 76 1.77 9.98 -11.73
C ALA A 76 2.54 10.30 -10.43
N ARG A 77 3.08 11.52 -10.33
CA ARG A 77 3.75 11.98 -9.11
C ARG A 77 2.80 12.00 -7.93
N ALA A 78 1.64 12.63 -8.07
CA ALA A 78 0.63 12.72 -7.00
C ALA A 78 0.14 11.34 -6.52
N LEU A 79 -0.18 10.43 -7.45
CA LEU A 79 -0.63 9.07 -7.10
C LEU A 79 0.46 8.26 -6.42
N SER A 80 1.73 8.55 -6.68
CA SER A 80 2.86 7.89 -6.00
C SER A 80 2.95 8.24 -4.52
N PHE A 81 2.28 9.28 -4.03
CA PHE A 81 2.16 9.60 -2.60
C PHE A 81 0.97 8.93 -1.91
N VAL A 82 0.09 8.26 -2.66
CA VAL A 82 -1.04 7.52 -2.07
C VAL A 82 -0.51 6.20 -1.51
N PRO A 83 -0.48 5.98 -0.18
CA PRO A 83 0.34 4.93 0.44
C PRO A 83 0.11 3.52 -0.08
N PHE A 84 -1.15 3.14 -0.33
CA PHE A 84 -1.49 1.83 -0.88
C PHE A 84 -1.02 1.64 -2.33
N LEU A 85 -0.90 2.73 -3.10
CA LEU A 85 -0.44 2.72 -4.48
C LEU A 85 1.07 2.96 -4.59
N THR A 86 1.66 3.67 -3.62
CA THR A 86 3.07 4.06 -3.56
C THR A 86 4.04 2.93 -3.90
N PRO A 87 4.01 1.75 -3.25
CA PRO A 87 5.04 0.74 -3.47
C PRO A 87 5.07 0.22 -4.92
N SER A 88 3.89 -0.01 -5.50
CA SER A 88 3.78 -0.49 -6.88
C SER A 88 4.08 0.61 -7.89
N LEU A 89 3.57 1.83 -7.68
CA LEU A 89 3.74 2.95 -8.62
C LEU A 89 5.17 3.47 -8.65
N MET A 90 5.83 3.59 -7.50
CA MET A 90 7.24 4.01 -7.44
C MET A 90 8.15 2.96 -8.09
N MET A 91 7.84 1.67 -7.95
CA MET A 91 8.56 0.61 -8.64
C MET A 91 8.40 0.74 -10.16
N PHE A 92 7.18 0.90 -10.67
CA PHE A 92 6.96 1.12 -12.10
C PHE A 92 7.73 2.36 -12.60
N ARG A 93 7.57 3.50 -11.94
CA ARG A 93 8.24 4.76 -12.34
C ARG A 93 9.76 4.60 -12.35
N TYR A 94 10.35 4.02 -11.31
CA TYR A 94 11.80 3.81 -11.20
C TYR A 94 12.35 2.87 -12.29
N THR A 95 11.62 1.81 -12.66
CA THR A 95 12.04 0.89 -13.73
C THR A 95 12.02 1.52 -15.12
N ILE A 96 11.18 2.53 -15.34
CA ILE A 96 11.10 3.24 -16.62
C ILE A 96 12.16 4.35 -16.68
N GLN A 97 12.26 5.13 -15.59
CA GLN A 97 13.26 6.19 -15.47
C GLN A 97 13.70 6.40 -14.02
N PRO A 98 14.99 6.70 -13.78
CA PRO A 98 15.47 7.01 -12.44
C PRO A 98 14.72 8.19 -11.83
N VAL A 99 14.10 7.96 -10.67
CA VAL A 99 13.41 8.99 -9.89
C VAL A 99 14.43 9.69 -8.98
N SER A 100 14.24 11.00 -8.75
CA SER A 100 15.14 11.77 -7.88
C SER A 100 15.19 11.23 -6.44
N ALA A 101 16.37 11.30 -5.80
CA ALA A 101 16.55 10.81 -4.43
C ALA A 101 15.63 11.53 -3.41
N ALA A 102 15.34 12.81 -3.63
CA ALA A 102 14.45 13.60 -2.79
C ALA A 102 13.00 13.09 -2.87
N GLU A 103 12.52 12.76 -4.06
CA GLU A 103 11.18 12.22 -4.26
C GLU A 103 11.05 10.81 -3.69
N ILE A 104 12.09 9.97 -3.83
CA ILE A 104 12.16 8.67 -3.17
C ILE A 104 12.09 8.83 -1.65
N ALA A 105 12.87 9.74 -1.07
CA ALA A 105 12.86 9.97 0.38
C ALA A 105 11.49 10.47 0.87
N ALA A 106 10.84 11.37 0.12
CA ALA A 106 9.53 11.90 0.46
C ALA A 106 8.44 10.82 0.42
N THR A 107 8.31 10.10 -0.69
CA THR A 107 7.31 9.03 -0.86
C THR A 107 7.54 7.87 0.09
N TRP A 108 8.80 7.48 0.34
CA TRP A 108 9.15 6.47 1.33
C TRP A 108 8.75 6.90 2.75
N THR A 109 9.06 8.14 3.13
CA THR A 109 8.68 8.67 4.45
C THR A 109 7.16 8.70 4.62
N THR A 110 6.41 9.11 3.60
CA THR A 110 4.95 9.05 3.58
C THR A 110 4.44 7.62 3.75
N LEU A 111 5.03 6.66 3.05
CA LEU A 111 4.64 5.25 3.15
C LEU A 111 4.91 4.67 4.54
N VAL A 112 6.09 4.92 5.12
CA VAL A 112 6.44 4.49 6.48
C VAL A 112 5.52 5.13 7.51
N ALA A 113 5.28 6.44 7.43
CA ALA A 113 4.37 7.14 8.33
C ALA A 113 2.95 6.56 8.26
N SER A 114 2.47 6.27 7.05
CA SER A 114 1.16 5.65 6.82
C SER A 114 1.10 4.22 7.35
N THR A 115 2.19 3.47 7.24
CA THR A 115 2.31 2.11 7.80
C THR A 115 2.20 2.14 9.32
N VAL A 116 2.93 3.03 9.98
CA VAL A 116 2.88 3.22 11.44
C VAL A 116 1.47 3.66 11.87
N ALA A 117 0.88 4.61 11.15
CA ALA A 117 -0.50 5.06 11.40
C ALA A 117 -1.50 3.90 11.26
N MET A 118 -1.32 3.02 10.26
CA MET A 118 -2.18 1.86 10.07
C MET A 118 -2.03 0.84 11.20
N PHE A 119 -0.81 0.57 11.68
CA PHE A 119 -0.62 -0.27 12.86
C PHE A 119 -1.29 0.32 14.10
N TRP A 120 -1.20 1.64 14.29
CA TRP A 120 -1.89 2.32 15.38
C TRP A 120 -3.42 2.14 15.27
N VAL A 121 -3.99 2.34 14.08
CA VAL A 121 -5.42 2.07 13.82
C VAL A 121 -5.76 0.61 14.08
N ALA A 122 -5.00 -0.34 13.52
CA ALA A 122 -5.22 -1.77 13.67
C ALA A 122 -5.19 -2.20 15.14
N SER A 123 -4.25 -1.68 15.93
CA SER A 123 -4.15 -1.97 17.36
C SER A 123 -5.38 -1.50 18.15
N ARG A 124 -5.96 -0.34 17.78
CA ARG A 124 -7.19 0.19 18.37
C ARG A 124 -8.41 -0.64 17.97
N VAL A 125 -8.52 -0.97 16.68
CA VAL A 125 -9.60 -1.81 16.16
C VAL A 125 -9.57 -3.19 16.81
N PHE A 126 -8.38 -3.78 16.97
CA PHE A 126 -8.20 -5.07 17.64
C PHE A 126 -8.67 -5.03 19.11
N ARG A 127 -8.30 -3.98 19.85
CA ARG A 127 -8.71 -3.78 21.26
C ARG A 127 -10.21 -3.63 21.43
N THR A 128 -10.89 -2.96 20.50
CA THR A 128 -12.35 -2.77 20.58
C THR A 128 -13.11 -3.98 20.01
N GLY A 129 -12.57 -4.62 18.97
CA GLY A 129 -13.16 -5.78 18.31
C GLY A 129 -13.30 -6.98 19.23
N ILE A 130 -12.32 -7.24 20.11
CA ILE A 130 -12.37 -8.36 21.05
C ILE A 130 -13.52 -8.27 22.07
N LEU A 131 -14.01 -7.05 22.35
CA LEU A 131 -15.11 -6.80 23.30
C LEU A 131 -16.49 -6.80 22.63
N MET A 132 -16.56 -6.94 21.31
CA MET A 132 -17.82 -6.99 20.58
C MET A 132 -18.35 -8.41 20.45
N THR A 133 -19.52 -8.64 21.02
CA THR A 133 -20.26 -9.89 20.91
C THR A 133 -21.12 -9.92 19.65
N GLY A 134 -20.59 -10.53 18.59
CA GLY A 134 -21.37 -11.12 17.49
C GLY A 134 -22.08 -10.18 16.50
N LYS A 135 -22.04 -8.86 16.71
CA LYS A 135 -22.58 -7.87 15.74
C LYS A 135 -21.46 -7.27 14.89
N ARG A 136 -21.64 -7.29 13.56
CA ARG A 136 -20.73 -6.68 12.59
C ARG A 136 -20.69 -5.16 12.79
N PRO A 137 -19.52 -4.57 13.07
CA PRO A 137 -19.39 -3.13 13.09
C PRO A 137 -19.43 -2.53 11.68
N THR A 138 -20.13 -1.41 11.57
CA THR A 138 -20.22 -0.61 10.35
C THR A 138 -19.00 0.31 10.23
N LEU A 139 -18.61 0.72 9.01
CA LEU A 139 -17.49 1.67 8.79
C LEU A 139 -17.56 2.94 9.66
N PRO A 140 -18.74 3.56 9.90
CA PRO A 140 -18.86 4.70 10.79
C PRO A 140 -18.61 4.39 12.27
N GLU A 141 -18.86 3.16 12.72
CA GLU A 141 -18.57 2.73 14.09
C GLU A 141 -17.07 2.50 14.29
N ILE A 142 -16.41 1.88 13.30
CA ILE A 142 -14.95 1.71 13.28
C ILE A 142 -14.26 3.09 13.35
N ALA A 143 -14.73 4.05 12.54
CA ALA A 143 -14.21 5.43 12.58
C ALA A 143 -14.41 6.11 13.93
N ARG A 144 -15.55 5.87 14.61
CA ARG A 144 -15.80 6.38 15.97
C ARG A 144 -14.84 5.81 16.99
N TRP A 145 -14.50 4.53 16.94
CA TRP A 145 -13.53 3.95 17.89
C TRP A 145 -12.13 4.52 17.74
N ILE A 146 -11.76 4.91 16.52
CA ILE A 146 -10.49 5.59 16.28
C ILE A 146 -10.49 6.97 16.97
N GLY A 147 -11.64 7.67 16.99
CA GLY A 147 -11.76 9.03 17.55
C GLY A 147 -12.14 9.14 19.04
N ALA A 148 -12.90 8.18 19.60
CA ALA A 148 -13.48 8.27 20.95
C ALA A 148 -12.50 7.93 22.10
N GLY A 149 -11.22 7.69 21.80
CA GLY A 149 -10.18 7.36 22.78
C GLY A 149 -9.34 8.57 23.21
N SER A 150 -9.97 9.72 23.48
CA SER A 150 -9.39 10.91 24.12
C SER A 150 -10.05 11.14 25.48
#